data_AF-A0A8J2PBS8-F1
#
_entry.id   AF-A0A8J2PBS8-F1
#
_cell.length_a   1.000
_cell.length_b   1.000
_cell.length_c   1.000
_cell.angle_alpha   90.00
_cell.angle_beta   90.00
_cell.angle_gamma   90.00
#
_symmetry.space_group_name_H-M   'P 1'
#
loop_
_entity.id
_entity.type
_entity.pdbx_description
1 polymer ?
#
loop_
_entity_poly.entity_id
_entity_poly.type
_entity_poly.pdbx_seq_one_letter_code
_entity_poly.pdbx_strand_id
1 'polypeptide(L)'
;MKFITDVAPNFIITSNIFLLAVTNIHAANILFYIGGISTHSHRAGLEPLANKLAQNGHNITFFSPLKPIESHPNVTNFCPPGLKAFNDKFQHSFGVIGMQSRLKSKYAADLVSDYGTFMFDMGYSICEVIFKSKEFQKWVKESSFDLVVLDRSSIPDCIYGLAHKFGAKTISYTPISFILPWDSLTFGIPTESWWLPTAGWTK
;
A
#
# COMPACT_ATOMS: atom_id res chain seq x y z
N MET A 1 -64.24 2.98 1.16
CA MET A 1 -63.14 3.06 2.14
C MET A 1 -62.31 1.76 2.17
N LYS A 2 -61.83 1.30 0.99
CA LYS A 2 -60.98 0.09 0.86
C LYS A 2 -59.58 0.40 0.29
N PHE A 3 -59.36 1.60 -0.22
CA PHE A 3 -58.08 2.02 -0.82
C PHE A 3 -57.00 2.42 0.20
N ILE A 4 -57.36 2.67 1.46
CA ILE A 4 -56.41 3.18 2.48
C ILE A 4 -55.72 2.02 3.23
N THR A 5 -56.31 0.82 3.23
CA THR A 5 -55.80 -0.33 3.99
C THR A 5 -54.76 -1.17 3.23
N ASP A 6 -54.70 -1.09 1.90
CA ASP A 6 -53.79 -1.91 1.07
C ASP A 6 -52.44 -1.23 0.76
N VAL A 7 -52.33 0.09 0.99
CA VAL A 7 -51.11 0.87 0.72
C VAL A 7 -50.16 0.89 1.93
N ALA A 8 -50.71 0.88 3.15
CA ALA A 8 -49.95 0.89 4.40
C ALA A 8 -49.01 -0.33 4.60
N PRO A 9 -49.41 -1.59 4.29
CA PRO A 9 -48.53 -2.74 4.46
C PRO A 9 -47.34 -2.69 3.50
N ASN A 10 -47.59 -2.31 2.24
CA ASN A 10 -46.55 -2.19 1.22
C ASN A 10 -45.55 -1.09 1.57
N PHE A 11 -46.00 0.05 2.09
CA PHE A 11 -45.14 1.14 2.54
C PHE A 11 -44.25 0.74 3.74
N ILE A 12 -44.82 0.02 4.71
CA ILE A 12 -44.09 -0.51 5.87
C ILE A 12 -43.04 -1.54 5.41
N ILE A 13 -43.40 -2.45 4.50
CA ILE A 13 -42.46 -3.45 3.98
C ILE A 13 -41.32 -2.77 3.22
N THR A 14 -41.61 -1.82 2.33
CA THR A 14 -40.57 -1.08 1.60
C THR A 14 -39.68 -0.25 2.53
N SER A 15 -40.24 0.36 3.57
CA SER A 15 -39.48 1.13 4.56
C SER A 15 -38.56 0.24 5.40
N ASN A 16 -39.00 -0.97 5.77
CA ASN A 16 -38.18 -1.92 6.53
C ASN A 16 -37.06 -2.53 5.65
N ILE A 17 -37.33 -2.82 4.38
CA ILE A 17 -36.30 -3.25 3.43
C ILE A 17 -35.26 -2.15 3.22
N PHE A 18 -35.69 -0.88 3.12
CA PHE A 18 -34.78 0.25 3.00
C PHE A 18 -33.93 0.43 4.27
N LEU A 19 -34.53 0.38 5.47
CA LEU A 19 -33.77 0.43 6.73
C LEU A 19 -32.75 -0.72 6.84
N LEU A 20 -33.13 -1.95 6.48
CA LEU A 20 -32.22 -3.10 6.44
C LEU A 20 -31.08 -2.91 5.42
N ALA A 21 -31.35 -2.27 4.29
CA ALA A 21 -30.33 -1.94 3.30
C ALA A 21 -29.36 -0.85 3.80
N VAL A 22 -29.84 0.15 4.55
CA VAL A 22 -29.00 1.21 5.13
C VAL A 22 -28.15 0.71 6.30
N THR A 23 -28.63 -0.28 7.07
CA THR A 23 -27.84 -0.90 8.16
C THR A 23 -26.67 -1.76 7.67
N ASN A 24 -26.58 -2.03 6.36
CA ASN A 24 -25.50 -2.82 5.75
C ASN A 24 -24.33 -1.96 5.20
N ILE A 25 -24.18 -0.71 5.63
CA ILE A 25 -22.93 0.02 5.39
C ILE A 25 -21.85 -0.64 6.25
N HIS A 26 -21.18 -1.63 5.65
CA HIS A 26 -20.16 -2.41 6.33
C HIS A 26 -18.91 -1.56 6.52
N ALA A 27 -18.47 -1.42 7.77
CA ALA A 27 -17.15 -0.92 8.10
C ALA A 27 -16.10 -1.91 7.54
N ALA A 28 -15.54 -1.60 6.38
CA ALA A 28 -14.44 -2.39 5.81
C ALA A 28 -13.16 -2.27 6.64
N ASN A 29 -12.41 -3.37 6.76
CA ASN A 29 -11.06 -3.41 7.33
C ASN A 29 -10.04 -3.17 6.20
N ILE A 30 -9.36 -2.02 6.23
CA ILE A 30 -8.47 -1.56 5.16
C ILE A 30 -7.03 -1.50 5.67
N LEU A 31 -6.14 -2.20 4.98
CA LEU A 31 -4.70 -2.21 5.25
C LEU A 31 -3.97 -1.25 4.32
N PHE A 32 -3.30 -0.25 4.86
CA PHE A 32 -2.37 0.61 4.13
C PHE A 32 -0.93 0.15 4.38
N TYR A 33 -0.29 -0.41 3.36
CA TYR A 33 1.12 -0.80 3.42
C TYR A 33 2.02 0.32 2.91
N ILE A 34 2.85 0.84 3.80
CA ILE A 34 3.92 1.83 3.50
C ILE A 34 5.25 1.32 4.08
N GLY A 35 5.31 0.04 4.46
CA GLY A 35 6.41 -0.52 5.24
C GLY A 35 7.76 -0.51 4.50
N GLY A 36 7.74 -0.60 3.16
CA GLY A 36 8.95 -0.69 2.34
C GLY A 36 9.85 0.55 2.39
N ILE A 37 9.40 1.65 1.77
CA ILE A 37 10.04 2.97 1.88
C ILE A 37 9.22 3.79 2.84
N SER A 38 9.52 3.66 4.12
CA SER A 38 8.76 4.31 5.17
C SER A 38 9.26 5.73 5.42
N THR A 39 9.13 6.59 4.41
CA THR A 39 9.41 8.04 4.50
C THR A 39 8.12 8.84 4.60
N HIS A 40 8.20 10.04 5.17
CA HIS A 40 7.03 10.91 5.35
C HIS A 40 6.30 11.20 4.02
N SER A 41 7.02 11.36 2.92
CA SER A 41 6.42 11.64 1.59
C SER A 41 5.52 10.52 1.08
N HIS A 42 5.80 9.27 1.44
CA HIS A 42 5.01 8.12 1.00
C HIS A 42 3.71 7.97 1.81
N ARG A 43 3.72 8.45 3.06
CA ARG A 43 2.55 8.47 3.94
C ARG A 43 1.67 9.69 3.72
N ALA A 44 2.26 10.86 3.53
CA ALA A 44 1.53 12.13 3.42
C ALA A 44 0.46 12.12 2.31
N GLY A 45 0.67 11.40 1.21
CA GLY A 45 -0.33 11.28 0.14
C GLY A 45 -1.50 10.35 0.46
N LEU A 46 -1.30 9.33 1.31
CA LEU A 46 -2.34 8.34 1.67
C LEU A 46 -3.09 8.70 2.95
N GLU A 47 -2.47 9.46 3.85
CA GLU A 47 -3.03 9.75 5.16
C GLU A 47 -4.35 10.54 5.13
N PRO A 48 -4.54 11.57 4.29
CA PRO A 48 -5.84 12.24 4.16
C PRO A 48 -6.96 11.30 3.70
N LEU A 49 -6.66 10.39 2.76
CA LEU A 49 -7.60 9.39 2.29
C LEU A 49 -7.96 8.40 3.41
N ALA A 50 -6.96 7.88 4.11
CA ALA A 50 -7.13 6.95 5.22
C ALA A 50 -7.96 7.58 6.36
N ASN A 51 -7.67 8.83 6.72
CA ASN A 51 -8.41 9.56 7.75
C ASN A 51 -9.86 9.78 7.32
N LYS A 52 -10.12 10.11 6.04
CA LYS A 52 -11.49 10.29 5.56
C LYS A 52 -12.28 8.98 5.55
N LEU A 53 -11.63 7.87 5.19
CA LEU A 53 -12.24 6.54 5.27
C LEU A 53 -12.55 6.16 6.73
N ALA A 54 -11.63 6.46 7.65
CA ALA A 54 -11.81 6.21 9.08
C ALA A 54 -13.00 7.01 9.68
N GLN A 55 -13.15 8.28 9.27
CA GLN A 55 -14.29 9.13 9.63
C GLN A 55 -15.61 8.60 9.09
N ASN A 56 -15.58 7.93 7.94
CA ASN A 56 -16.75 7.30 7.34
C ASN A 56 -17.06 5.91 7.94
N GLY A 57 -16.35 5.50 9.01
CA GLY A 57 -16.61 4.29 9.76
C GLY A 57 -15.77 3.08 9.37
N HIS A 58 -14.80 3.20 8.46
CA HIS A 58 -13.88 2.10 8.13
C HIS A 58 -12.81 1.91 9.21
N ASN A 59 -12.35 0.66 9.38
CA ASN A 59 -11.22 0.34 10.27
C ASN A 59 -9.94 0.36 9.45
N ILE A 60 -9.02 1.24 9.82
CA ILE A 60 -7.78 1.45 9.08
C ILE A 60 -6.61 0.89 9.88
N THR A 61 -5.77 0.13 9.20
CA THR A 61 -4.48 -0.30 9.74
C THR A 61 -3.38 0.17 8.82
N PHE A 62 -2.50 1.04 9.32
CA PHE A 62 -1.24 1.35 8.66
C PHE A 62 -0.19 0.33 9.05
N PHE A 63 0.31 -0.43 8.08
CA PHE A 63 1.51 -1.24 8.25
C PHE A 63 2.73 -0.39 7.88
N SER A 64 3.27 0.31 8.89
CA SER A 64 4.35 1.28 8.72
C SER A 64 5.09 1.55 10.04
N PRO A 65 6.42 1.77 10.02
CA PRO A 65 7.19 2.26 11.16
C PRO A 65 7.01 3.76 11.41
N LEU A 66 6.33 4.48 10.52
CA LEU A 66 6.01 5.89 10.73
C LEU A 66 4.92 6.06 11.77
N LYS A 67 5.07 7.06 12.63
CA LYS A 67 4.00 7.47 13.53
C LYS A 67 2.87 8.14 12.73
N PRO A 68 1.62 8.01 13.17
CA PRO A 68 0.53 8.82 12.66
C PRO A 68 0.81 10.31 12.79
N ILE A 69 0.48 11.06 11.74
CA ILE A 69 0.52 12.53 11.79
C ILE A 69 -0.61 13.00 12.70
N GLU A 70 -1.78 12.38 12.60
CA GLU A 70 -2.94 12.63 13.46
C GLU A 70 -3.45 11.32 14.08
N SER A 71 -3.88 11.39 15.33
CA SER A 71 -4.49 10.26 16.03
C SER A 71 -5.98 10.20 15.72
N HIS A 72 -6.47 9.04 15.29
CA HIS A 72 -7.88 8.78 15.05
C HIS A 72 -8.26 7.42 15.65
N PRO A 73 -9.41 7.28 16.34
CA PRO A 73 -9.77 6.06 17.06
C PRO A 73 -9.87 4.82 16.16
N ASN A 74 -10.30 5.00 14.90
CA ASN A 74 -10.41 3.92 13.91
C ASN A 74 -9.14 3.75 13.04
N VAL A 75 -8.04 4.42 13.40
CA VAL A 75 -6.76 4.29 12.68
C VAL A 75 -5.73 3.69 13.63
N THR A 76 -5.30 2.48 13.31
CA THR A 76 -4.25 1.78 14.04
C THR A 76 -2.97 1.74 13.21
N ASN A 77 -1.83 1.65 13.87
CA ASN A 77 -0.53 1.55 13.21
C ASN A 77 0.18 0.29 13.70
N PHE A 78 0.36 -0.66 12.80
CA PHE A 78 1.06 -1.91 13.04
C PHE A 78 2.51 -1.79 12.58
N CYS A 79 3.46 -2.04 13.48
CA CYS A 79 4.88 -1.99 13.20
C CYS A 79 5.64 -3.05 14.00
N PRO A 80 6.06 -4.15 13.36
CA PRO A 80 6.99 -5.10 13.96
C PRO A 80 8.32 -4.43 14.33
N PRO A 81 8.94 -4.74 15.48
CA PRO A 81 10.22 -4.16 15.90
C PRO A 81 11.33 -4.29 14.85
N GLY A 82 11.39 -5.42 14.15
CA GLY A 82 12.34 -5.65 13.07
C GLY A 82 12.18 -4.64 11.92
N LEU A 83 10.94 -4.33 11.55
CA LEU A 83 10.65 -3.33 10.52
C LEU A 83 11.09 -1.93 10.95
N LYS A 84 10.82 -1.56 12.22
CA LYS A 84 11.29 -0.29 12.76
C LYS A 84 12.81 -0.18 12.73
N ALA A 85 13.51 -1.21 13.22
CA ALA A 85 14.97 -1.23 13.24
C ALA A 85 15.58 -1.18 11.83
N PHE A 86 14.96 -1.85 10.85
CA PHE A 86 15.35 -1.77 9.45
C PHE A 86 15.18 -0.34 8.92
N ASN A 87 14.02 0.28 9.13
CA ASN A 87 13.76 1.64 8.67
C ASN A 87 14.70 2.66 9.29
N ASP A 88 14.98 2.59 10.60
CA ASP A 88 15.90 3.51 11.27
C ASP A 88 17.30 3.46 10.64
N LYS A 89 17.78 2.26 10.26
CA LYS A 89 19.03 2.09 9.50
C LYS A 89 18.92 2.62 8.08
N PHE A 90 17.82 2.34 7.39
CA PHE A 90 17.58 2.77 6.02
C PHE A 90 17.56 4.30 5.91
N GLN A 91 16.86 5.02 6.79
CA GLN A 91 16.80 6.49 6.76
C GLN A 91 18.19 7.12 6.86
N HIS A 92 19.07 6.53 7.68
CA HIS A 92 20.46 6.97 7.78
C HIS A 92 21.25 6.68 6.50
N SER A 93 21.12 5.46 5.96
CA SER A 93 21.86 5.04 4.77
C SER A 93 21.37 5.68 3.47
N PHE A 94 20.07 5.96 3.32
CA PHE A 94 19.48 6.48 2.10
C PHE A 94 20.03 7.86 1.72
N GLY A 95 20.19 8.75 2.71
CA GLY A 95 20.80 10.07 2.49
C GLY A 95 22.28 9.96 2.09
N VAL A 96 23.02 9.03 2.69
CA VAL A 96 24.45 8.81 2.43
C VAL A 96 24.68 8.17 1.07
N ILE A 97 23.90 7.14 0.71
CA ILE A 97 23.99 6.44 -0.57
C ILE A 97 23.58 7.38 -1.70
N GLY A 98 22.45 8.09 -1.55
CA GLY A 98 22.01 9.05 -2.57
C GLY A 98 23.05 10.14 -2.84
N MET A 99 23.75 10.60 -1.80
CA MET A 99 24.84 11.57 -1.94
C MET A 99 26.10 10.95 -2.55
N GLN A 100 26.53 9.77 -2.07
CA GLN A 100 27.71 9.08 -2.60
C GLN A 100 27.55 8.67 -4.06
N SER A 101 26.38 8.14 -4.45
CA SER A 101 26.09 7.79 -5.83
C SER A 101 26.16 9.03 -6.71
N ARG A 102 25.59 10.17 -6.29
CA ARG A 102 25.70 11.44 -7.04
C ARG A 102 27.13 11.95 -7.18
N LEU A 103 27.99 11.74 -6.16
CA LEU A 103 29.37 12.20 -6.16
C LEU A 103 30.33 11.28 -6.93
N LYS A 104 30.08 9.97 -6.94
CA LYS A 104 30.93 8.96 -7.60
C LYS A 104 30.57 8.73 -9.07
N SER A 105 29.33 9.00 -9.45
CA SER A 105 28.87 8.71 -10.81
C SER A 105 29.41 9.74 -11.79
N LYS A 106 30.17 9.28 -12.78
CA LYS A 106 30.62 10.11 -13.91
C LYS A 106 29.54 10.18 -15.00
N TYR A 107 28.64 9.20 -15.05
CA TYR A 107 27.58 9.10 -16.06
C TYR A 107 26.24 8.73 -15.41
N ALA A 108 25.14 9.11 -16.08
CA ALA A 108 23.78 8.80 -15.61
C ALA A 108 23.47 7.29 -15.57
N ALA A 109 24.13 6.49 -16.41
CA ALA A 109 23.93 5.04 -16.44
C ALA A 109 24.44 4.33 -15.15
N ASP A 110 25.55 4.80 -14.58
CA ASP A 110 26.12 4.25 -13.34
C ASP A 110 25.14 4.49 -12.17
N LEU A 111 24.47 5.65 -12.15
CA LEU A 111 23.42 5.96 -11.17
C LEU A 111 22.23 5.00 -11.28
N VAL A 112 21.83 4.63 -12.51
CA VAL A 112 20.66 3.75 -12.74
C VAL A 112 20.96 2.31 -12.32
N SER A 113 22.16 1.80 -12.60
CA SER A 113 22.57 0.45 -12.22
C SER A 113 22.69 0.26 -10.70
N ASP A 114 23.42 1.18 -10.04
CA ASP A 114 23.64 1.09 -8.59
C ASP A 114 22.35 1.33 -7.81
N TYR A 115 21.53 2.28 -8.25
CA TYR A 115 20.25 2.58 -7.61
C TYR A 115 19.22 1.47 -7.84
N GLY A 116 19.16 0.89 -9.04
CA GLY A 116 18.27 -0.24 -9.34
C GLY A 116 18.58 -1.44 -8.45
N THR A 117 19.85 -1.86 -8.39
CA THR A 117 20.29 -2.97 -7.54
C THR A 117 19.97 -2.72 -6.06
N PHE A 118 20.27 -1.51 -5.57
CA PHE A 118 19.95 -1.10 -4.21
C PHE A 118 18.45 -1.22 -3.88
N MET A 119 17.57 -0.80 -4.79
CA MET A 119 16.12 -0.85 -4.59
C MET A 119 15.60 -2.30 -4.54
N PHE A 120 16.14 -3.20 -5.38
CA PHE A 120 15.81 -4.63 -5.34
C PHE A 120 16.31 -5.30 -4.04
N ASP A 121 17.57 -5.07 -3.67
CA ASP A 121 18.15 -5.63 -2.44
C ASP A 121 17.40 -5.14 -1.19
N MET A 122 17.00 -3.87 -1.19
CA MET A 122 16.17 -3.30 -0.13
C MET A 122 14.80 -3.96 -0.08
N GLY A 123 14.11 -4.09 -1.21
CA GLY A 123 12.80 -4.75 -1.31
C GLY A 123 12.86 -6.20 -0.80
N TYR A 124 13.89 -6.94 -1.20
CA TYR A 124 14.11 -8.31 -0.70
C TYR A 124 14.38 -8.34 0.81
N SER A 125 15.31 -7.50 1.27
CA SER A 125 15.72 -7.45 2.69
C SER A 125 14.56 -7.10 3.61
N ILE A 126 13.69 -6.19 3.20
CA ILE A 126 12.56 -5.80 4.05
C ILE A 126 11.51 -6.90 4.12
N CYS A 127 11.24 -7.59 3.01
CA CYS A 127 10.40 -8.79 3.02
C CYS A 127 10.99 -9.83 3.96
N GLU A 128 12.29 -10.07 3.90
CA GLU A 128 12.94 -11.04 4.78
C GLU A 128 12.77 -10.68 6.27
N VAL A 129 12.97 -9.41 6.64
CA VAL A 129 12.77 -8.92 8.01
C VAL A 129 11.32 -9.07 8.47
N ILE A 130 10.35 -8.72 7.61
CA ILE A 130 8.92 -8.80 7.93
C ILE A 130 8.51 -10.26 8.12
N PHE A 131 8.80 -11.13 7.15
CA PHE A 131 8.31 -12.51 7.16
C PHE A 131 9.03 -13.40 8.18
N LYS A 132 10.27 -13.10 8.56
CA LYS A 132 10.97 -13.78 9.69
C LYS A 132 10.42 -13.38 11.06
N SER A 133 9.68 -12.27 11.17
CA SER A 133 9.12 -11.83 12.45
C SER A 133 7.98 -12.75 12.91
N LYS A 134 8.15 -13.36 14.10
CA LYS A 134 7.09 -14.18 14.74
C LYS A 134 5.85 -13.35 15.06
N GLU A 135 6.04 -12.09 15.43
CA GLU A 135 4.95 -11.15 15.70
C GLU A 135 4.12 -10.90 14.44
N PHE A 136 4.80 -10.69 13.30
CA PHE A 136 4.13 -10.55 12.02
C PHE A 136 3.37 -11.81 11.63
N GLN A 137 3.99 -12.98 11.76
CA GLN A 137 3.33 -14.26 11.47
C GLN A 137 2.09 -14.49 12.34
N LYS A 138 2.12 -14.07 13.61
CA LYS A 138 0.97 -14.11 14.52
C LYS A 138 -0.11 -13.12 14.06
N TRP A 139 0.28 -11.87 13.81
CA TRP A 139 -0.63 -10.81 13.36
C TRP A 139 -1.36 -11.18 12.06
N VAL A 140 -0.66 -11.78 11.08
CA VAL A 140 -1.29 -12.24 9.83
C VAL A 140 -2.31 -13.36 10.05
N LYS A 141 -2.15 -14.21 11.08
CA LYS A 141 -3.13 -15.27 11.38
C LYS A 141 -4.38 -14.74 12.08
N GLU A 142 -4.21 -13.69 12.88
CA GLU A 142 -5.29 -13.11 13.69
C GLU A 142 -6.02 -11.97 12.98
N SER A 143 -5.43 -11.40 11.93
CA SER A 143 -5.98 -10.27 11.18
C SER A 143 -6.70 -10.71 9.91
N SER A 144 -7.67 -9.90 9.48
CA SER A 144 -8.36 -10.02 8.19
C SER A 144 -8.63 -8.63 7.63
N PHE A 145 -8.57 -8.51 6.30
CA PHE A 145 -8.72 -7.25 5.60
C PHE A 145 -9.55 -7.46 4.33
N ASP A 146 -10.40 -6.50 4.01
CA ASP A 146 -11.23 -6.50 2.79
C ASP A 146 -10.48 -5.85 1.61
N LEU A 147 -9.60 -4.90 1.93
CA LEU A 147 -8.85 -4.10 0.98
C LEU A 147 -7.41 -3.87 1.48
N VAL A 148 -6.44 -4.05 0.59
CA VAL A 148 -5.03 -3.73 0.81
C VAL A 148 -4.61 -2.63 -0.17
N VAL A 149 -4.26 -1.47 0.36
CA VAL A 149 -3.65 -0.35 -0.38
C VAL A 149 -2.15 -0.43 -0.17
N LEU A 150 -1.40 -0.66 -1.24
CA LEU A 150 0.05 -0.87 -1.18
C LEU A 150 0.80 0.25 -1.89
N ASP A 151 1.80 0.82 -1.21
CA ASP A 151 2.77 1.73 -1.81
C ASP A 151 3.80 0.93 -2.62
N ARG A 152 3.70 1.03 -3.94
CA ARG A 152 4.50 0.28 -4.91
C ARG A 152 5.95 0.73 -5.00
N SER A 153 6.31 1.89 -4.46
CA SER A 153 7.64 2.49 -4.60
C SER A 153 8.79 1.63 -4.08
N SER A 154 8.49 0.65 -3.24
CA SER A 154 9.45 -0.10 -2.43
C SER A 154 9.63 -1.55 -2.87
N ILE A 155 9.14 -1.92 -4.06
CA ILE A 155 9.09 -3.30 -4.55
C ILE A 155 8.47 -4.24 -3.50
N PRO A 156 7.24 -3.97 -3.04
CA PRO A 156 6.60 -4.73 -1.96
C PRO A 156 5.98 -6.03 -2.49
N ASP A 157 6.66 -6.76 -3.38
CA ASP A 157 6.06 -7.89 -4.08
C ASP A 157 5.59 -8.99 -3.10
N CYS A 158 6.29 -9.11 -1.96
CA CYS A 158 5.90 -10.00 -0.87
C CYS A 158 4.56 -9.63 -0.20
N ILE A 159 4.11 -8.38 -0.27
CA ILE A 159 2.86 -7.90 0.33
C ILE A 159 1.64 -8.25 -0.54
N TYR A 160 1.80 -8.41 -1.85
CA TYR A 160 0.72 -8.97 -2.67
C TYR A 160 0.35 -10.39 -2.21
N GLY A 161 1.32 -11.15 -1.70
CA GLY A 161 1.07 -12.43 -1.05
C GLY A 161 0.14 -12.31 0.18
N LEU A 162 0.19 -11.20 0.92
CA LEU A 162 -0.74 -10.93 2.02
C LEU A 162 -2.14 -10.66 1.53
N ALA A 163 -2.30 -9.85 0.49
CA ALA A 163 -3.62 -9.60 -0.08
C ALA A 163 -4.27 -10.91 -0.57
N HIS A 164 -3.49 -11.78 -1.23
CA HIS A 164 -3.93 -13.13 -1.59
C HIS A 164 -4.28 -13.97 -0.36
N LYS A 165 -3.46 -13.92 0.70
CA LYS A 165 -3.71 -14.65 1.96
C LYS A 165 -5.01 -14.22 2.65
N PHE A 166 -5.35 -12.94 2.59
CA PHE A 166 -6.58 -12.39 3.17
C PHE A 166 -7.80 -12.52 2.25
N GLY A 167 -7.60 -12.87 0.97
CA GLY A 167 -8.67 -12.78 -0.04
C GLY A 167 -9.10 -11.33 -0.34
N ALA A 168 -8.25 -10.36 0.00
CA ALA A 168 -8.54 -8.94 -0.07
C ALA A 168 -8.40 -8.40 -1.50
N LYS A 169 -9.15 -7.35 -1.82
CA LYS A 169 -8.89 -6.56 -3.03
C LYS A 169 -7.60 -5.75 -2.85
N THR A 170 -6.94 -5.41 -3.96
CA THR A 170 -5.70 -4.64 -3.94
C THR A 170 -5.83 -3.33 -4.69
N ILE A 171 -5.25 -2.27 -4.13
CA ILE A 171 -5.00 -1.00 -4.83
C ILE A 171 -3.51 -0.73 -4.77
N SER A 172 -2.90 -0.58 -5.95
CA SER A 172 -1.52 -0.13 -6.06
C SER A 172 -1.49 1.39 -6.10
N TYR A 173 -0.76 1.99 -5.18
CA TYR A 173 -0.51 3.42 -5.11
C TYR A 173 0.99 3.69 -5.30
N THR A 174 1.33 4.78 -5.99
CA THR A 174 2.70 5.28 -6.04
C THR A 174 2.69 6.80 -5.87
N PRO A 175 3.44 7.36 -4.89
CA PRO A 175 3.67 8.80 -4.78
C PRO A 175 4.69 9.31 -5.81
N ILE A 176 5.31 8.43 -6.60
CA ILE A 176 6.33 8.76 -7.59
C ILE A 176 5.67 9.00 -8.94
N SER A 177 6.05 10.09 -9.62
CA SER A 177 5.45 10.53 -10.89
C SER A 177 6.03 9.89 -12.15
N PHE A 178 7.11 9.12 -12.02
CA PHE A 178 7.73 8.38 -13.12
C PHE A 178 7.55 6.88 -12.93
N ILE A 179 7.37 6.16 -14.04
CA ILE A 179 7.24 4.71 -14.06
C ILE A 179 8.64 4.13 -13.90
N LEU A 180 8.87 3.34 -12.84
CA LEU A 180 10.14 2.66 -12.68
C LEU A 180 10.22 1.50 -13.68
N PRO A 181 11.42 1.08 -14.13
CA PRO A 181 11.53 0.03 -15.15
C PRO A 181 10.77 -1.26 -14.81
N TRP A 182 10.67 -1.62 -13.52
CA TRP A 182 9.92 -2.79 -13.03
C TRP A 182 8.39 -2.60 -12.95
N ASP A 183 7.90 -1.36 -12.97
CA ASP A 183 6.46 -1.07 -12.96
C ASP A 183 5.83 -1.34 -14.32
N SER A 184 6.60 -1.20 -15.41
CA SER A 184 6.15 -1.48 -16.78
C SER A 184 5.61 -2.90 -16.95
N LEU A 185 6.34 -3.90 -16.44
CA LEU A 185 5.95 -5.30 -16.48
C LEU A 185 4.73 -5.58 -15.59
N THR A 186 4.64 -4.88 -14.44
CA THR A 186 3.59 -5.09 -13.46
C THR A 186 2.25 -4.51 -13.92
N PHE A 187 2.27 -3.33 -14.54
CA PHE A 187 1.06 -2.63 -15.01
C PHE A 187 0.75 -2.89 -16.49
N GLY A 188 1.60 -3.64 -17.19
CA GLY A 188 1.49 -3.82 -18.63
C GLY A 188 1.65 -2.51 -19.41
N ILE A 189 2.35 -1.53 -18.83
CA ILE A 189 2.60 -0.25 -19.49
C ILE A 189 3.87 -0.40 -20.34
N PRO A 190 3.81 -0.13 -21.66
CA PRO A 190 5.01 -0.14 -22.50
C PRO A 190 6.06 0.83 -21.93
N THR A 191 7.32 0.41 -21.82
CA THR A 191 8.39 1.32 -21.37
C THR A 191 8.55 2.45 -22.40
N GLU A 192 9.17 3.56 -22.00
CA GLU A 192 9.47 4.64 -22.96
C GLU A 192 10.29 4.19 -24.19
N SER A 193 10.95 3.04 -24.11
CA SER A 193 11.70 2.42 -25.20
C SER A 193 10.89 1.42 -26.06
N TRP A 194 9.65 1.06 -25.70
CA TRP A 194 8.82 0.16 -26.52
C TRP A 194 8.40 0.78 -27.85
N TRP A 195 8.33 2.10 -27.93
CA TRP A 195 8.03 2.84 -29.16
C TRP A 195 9.25 3.02 -30.06
N LEU A 196 10.46 2.72 -29.56
CA LEU A 196 11.66 2.72 -30.37
C LEU A 196 11.67 1.40 -31.14
N PRO A 197 11.47 1.42 -32.49
CA PRO A 197 11.50 0.20 -33.27
C PRO A 197 12.90 -0.39 -33.15
N THR A 198 13.03 -1.48 -32.38
CA THR A 198 14.25 -2.27 -32.19
C THR A 198 15.51 -1.42 -32.19
N ALA A 199 15.86 -0.80 -31.05
CA ALA A 199 17.23 -0.36 -30.84
C ALA A 199 18.15 -1.58 -30.86
N GLY A 200 18.58 -1.99 -32.05
CA GLY A 200 19.84 -2.66 -32.31
C GLY A 200 20.16 -3.94 -31.54
N TRP A 201 19.20 -4.79 -31.16
CA TRP A 201 19.52 -6.19 -30.85
C TRP A 201 19.78 -6.97 -32.15
N THR A 202 20.75 -6.51 -32.94
CA THR A 202 21.42 -7.31 -33.96
C THR A 202 22.74 -7.79 -33.37
N LYS A 203 22.69 -9.05 -32.90
CA LYS A 203 23.78 -10.01 -32.64
C LYS A 203 25.08 -9.51 -32.01
#